data_AF-A0A957Y4S2-F1
#
_entry.id   AF-A0A957Y4S2-F1
#
_cell.length_a   1.000
_cell.length_b   1.000
_cell.length_c   1.000
_cell.angle_alpha   90.00
_cell.angle_beta   90.00
_cell.angle_gamma   90.00
#
_symmetry.space_group_name_H-M   'P 1'
#
loop_
_entity.id
_entity.type
_entity.pdbx_description
1 polymer ?
#
loop_
_entity_poly.entity_id
_entity_poly.type
_entity_poly.pdbx_seq_one_letter_code
_entity_poly.pdbx_strand_id
1 'polypeptide(L)'
;TTAPAVESATEPATVTEPTATVVEQATEAPTEAPTEEAATETPASDTPVVAAVANTKLNLNTVTANELTSTIPGFSSRMVREFQEYRPYISIQQFRREIGKYVDDATVAGYEQYVYVPVDVNESDAATLQQLPGVDDAIAAELIAGRPYDSNEAFLAQLAQLVTADDVAAAAGYLQAQ
;
A
#
# COMPACT_ATOMS: atom_id res chain seq x y z
N THR A 1 20.54 -55.20 36.49
CA THR A 1 21.86 -54.59 36.71
C THR A 1 21.92 -53.26 36.01
N THR A 2 21.89 -52.20 36.82
CA THR A 2 22.66 -50.95 36.68
C THR A 2 22.33 -49.98 35.53
N ALA A 3 21.65 -48.88 35.88
CA ALA A 3 21.97 -47.51 35.41
C ALA A 3 23.14 -46.95 36.25
N PRO A 4 23.72 -45.74 36.07
CA PRO A 4 23.51 -44.64 35.09
C PRO A 4 24.84 -44.03 34.55
N ALA A 5 24.82 -42.88 33.83
CA ALA A 5 25.78 -41.77 34.00
C ALA A 5 25.47 -40.55 33.10
N VAL A 6 25.70 -39.37 33.67
CA VAL A 6 25.56 -37.99 33.18
C VAL A 6 26.95 -37.36 33.01
N GLU A 7 27.14 -36.44 32.06
CA GLU A 7 28.18 -35.38 32.06
C GLU A 7 27.83 -34.40 30.91
N SER A 8 27.44 -33.14 31.10
CA SER A 8 28.09 -31.96 31.69
C SER A 8 29.34 -31.48 30.93
N ALA A 9 29.20 -30.42 30.14
CA ALA A 9 30.32 -29.58 29.71
C ALA A 9 29.87 -28.11 29.65
N THR A 10 30.46 -27.32 30.55
CA THR A 10 30.38 -25.88 30.67
C THR A 10 31.70 -25.31 30.16
N GLU A 11 31.67 -24.30 29.29
CA GLU A 11 32.82 -23.44 28.98
C GLU A 11 32.43 -21.96 29.17
N PRO A 12 33.20 -21.18 29.95
CA PRO A 12 33.11 -19.72 30.00
C PRO A 12 34.33 -19.03 29.35
N ALA A 13 34.09 -17.89 28.71
CA ALA A 13 35.11 -16.90 28.32
C ALA A 13 34.44 -15.50 28.36
N THR A 14 34.73 -14.62 29.34
CA THR A 14 35.68 -13.48 29.31
C THR A 14 35.44 -12.53 28.11
N VAL A 15 35.33 -11.19 28.18
CA VAL A 15 36.05 -10.23 29.04
C VAL A 15 35.54 -8.78 28.80
N THR A 16 35.65 -7.95 29.85
CA THR A 16 35.86 -6.47 29.93
C THR A 16 34.84 -5.42 29.44
N GLU A 17 34.37 -4.62 30.41
CA GLU A 17 34.03 -3.19 30.34
C GLU A 17 35.22 -2.31 29.91
N PRO A 18 34.93 -1.07 29.48
CA PRO A 18 35.61 0.06 30.12
C PRO A 18 34.66 1.16 30.61
N THR A 19 34.96 1.63 31.82
CA THR A 19 34.53 2.89 32.45
C THR A 19 35.04 4.11 31.69
N ALA A 20 34.21 5.15 31.55
CA ALA A 20 34.66 6.53 31.34
C ALA A 20 33.83 7.50 32.18
N THR A 21 34.53 8.30 32.98
CA THR A 21 34.05 9.37 33.86
C THR A 21 34.38 10.73 33.24
N VAL A 22 33.43 11.68 33.18
CA VAL A 22 33.63 13.16 33.18
C VAL A 22 32.29 13.78 33.66
N VAL A 23 32.12 14.27 34.89
CA VAL A 23 32.46 15.58 35.52
C VAL A 23 31.78 16.84 34.92
N GLU A 24 31.07 17.53 35.83
CA GLU A 24 30.42 18.86 35.90
C GLU A 24 30.72 19.99 34.90
N GLN A 25 29.68 20.81 34.65
CA GLN A 25 29.59 22.29 34.72
C GLN A 25 28.38 22.75 33.89
N ALA A 26 27.74 23.91 34.04
CA ALA A 26 27.60 24.96 35.04
C ALA A 26 26.50 25.89 34.45
N THR A 27 25.80 26.57 35.33
CA THR A 27 24.86 27.68 35.06
C THR A 27 25.51 28.78 34.23
N GLU A 28 24.78 29.39 33.28
CA GLU A 28 24.61 30.86 33.14
C GLU A 28 23.84 31.21 31.84
N ALA A 29 22.85 32.09 32.00
CA ALA A 29 22.30 32.90 30.92
C ALA A 29 23.15 34.18 30.79
N PRO A 30 23.27 34.75 29.59
CA PRO A 30 22.80 36.12 29.45
C PRO A 30 22.12 36.44 28.11
N THR A 31 21.27 37.45 28.19
CA THR A 31 20.73 38.33 27.15
C THR A 31 21.76 38.80 26.13
N GLU A 32 21.43 38.70 24.84
CA GLU A 32 21.79 39.70 23.81
C GLU A 32 20.84 39.55 22.59
N ALA A 33 20.23 40.67 22.18
CA ALA A 33 19.51 40.80 20.92
C ALA A 33 20.49 41.21 19.81
N PRO A 34 20.25 40.76 18.57
CA PRO A 34 20.30 41.72 17.47
C PRO A 34 19.17 41.53 16.44
N THR A 35 18.58 42.66 16.06
CA THR A 35 18.36 43.12 14.69
C THR A 35 18.06 42.09 13.59
N GLU A 36 16.77 42.04 13.23
CA GLU A 36 16.20 42.11 11.87
C GLU A 36 17.21 42.02 10.70
N GLU A 37 17.27 40.86 10.04
CA GLU A 37 17.71 40.74 8.65
C GLU A 37 16.65 39.97 7.86
N ALA A 38 16.08 40.68 6.89
CA ALA A 38 15.02 40.22 6.01
C ALA A 38 15.49 38.99 5.19
N ALA A 39 15.05 37.80 5.60
CA ALA A 39 14.97 36.66 4.70
C ALA A 39 13.67 36.80 3.91
N THR A 40 13.83 37.24 2.67
CA THR A 40 12.83 37.23 1.61
C THR A 40 12.03 35.93 1.61
N GLU A 41 10.76 36.02 1.97
CA GLU A 41 9.77 34.99 1.73
C GLU A 41 9.69 34.76 0.21
N THR A 42 10.25 33.64 -0.24
CA THR A 42 9.82 33.03 -1.49
C THR A 42 8.64 32.14 -1.12
N PRO A 43 7.39 32.43 -1.55
CA PRO A 43 6.32 31.46 -1.41
C PRO A 43 6.61 30.31 -2.39
N ALA A 44 7.29 29.28 -1.91
CA ALA A 44 7.44 28.03 -2.62
C ALA A 44 6.09 27.29 -2.57
N SER A 45 5.42 27.26 -3.72
CA SER A 45 4.34 26.36 -4.13
C SER A 45 3.43 25.85 -3.02
N ASP A 46 2.29 26.52 -2.85
CA ASP A 46 1.05 25.88 -2.42
C ASP A 46 0.58 24.98 -3.59
N THR A 47 1.29 23.87 -3.81
CA THR A 47 0.68 22.74 -4.51
C THR A 47 -0.24 22.12 -3.47
N PRO A 48 -1.57 22.11 -3.68
CA PRO A 48 -2.42 21.28 -2.85
C PRO A 48 -1.97 19.84 -3.10
N VAL A 49 -1.23 19.28 -2.14
CA VAL A 49 -1.20 17.84 -1.93
C VAL A 49 -2.65 17.47 -1.65
N VAL A 50 -3.39 17.17 -2.72
CA VAL A 50 -4.66 16.45 -2.62
C VAL A 50 -4.31 15.18 -1.86
N ALA A 51 -4.61 15.17 -0.56
CA ALA A 51 -4.41 14.00 0.26
C ALA A 51 -5.23 12.89 -0.39
N ALA A 52 -4.53 11.91 -0.98
CA ALA A 52 -5.15 10.77 -1.61
C ALA A 52 -6.09 10.14 -0.57
N VAL A 53 -7.38 10.12 -0.87
CA VAL A 53 -8.34 9.41 -0.02
C VAL A 53 -7.92 7.94 -0.06
N ALA A 54 -7.61 7.38 1.11
CA ALA A 54 -7.17 6.00 1.19
C ALA A 54 -8.28 5.09 0.65
N ASN A 55 -7.91 4.24 -0.32
CA ASN A 55 -8.80 3.20 -0.82
C ASN A 55 -9.23 2.29 0.33
N THR A 56 -10.53 2.05 0.45
CA THR A 56 -11.10 1.19 1.50
C THR A 56 -10.93 -0.30 1.22
N LYS A 57 -10.61 -0.66 -0.04
CA LYS A 57 -10.30 -2.04 -0.44
C LYS A 57 -8.83 -2.37 -0.20
N LEU A 58 -8.56 -3.65 -0.03
CA LEU A 58 -7.22 -4.20 0.17
C LEU A 58 -6.52 -4.39 -1.19
N ASN A 59 -5.32 -3.84 -1.32
CA ASN A 59 -4.49 -4.01 -2.50
C ASN A 59 -3.97 -5.45 -2.58
N LEU A 60 -4.36 -6.20 -3.61
CA LEU A 60 -3.97 -7.61 -3.76
C LEU A 60 -2.46 -7.83 -3.87
N ASN A 61 -1.68 -6.82 -4.24
CA ASN A 61 -0.24 -6.91 -4.43
C ASN A 61 0.55 -6.58 -3.14
N THR A 62 -0.07 -5.96 -2.14
CA THR A 62 0.61 -5.55 -0.90
C THR A 62 -0.05 -6.05 0.39
N VAL A 63 -1.33 -6.46 0.34
CA VAL A 63 -2.08 -6.90 1.53
C VAL A 63 -1.38 -8.06 2.25
N THR A 64 -1.39 -8.06 3.57
CA THR A 64 -0.81 -9.13 4.37
C THR A 64 -1.77 -10.31 4.55
N ALA A 65 -1.22 -11.47 4.91
CA ALA A 65 -2.01 -12.64 5.28
C ALA A 65 -3.05 -12.34 6.37
N ASN A 66 -2.66 -11.56 7.38
CA ASN A 66 -3.51 -11.26 8.53
C ASN A 66 -4.68 -10.35 8.16
N GLU A 67 -4.46 -9.33 7.31
CA GLU A 67 -5.51 -8.45 6.81
C GLU A 67 -6.54 -9.23 5.99
N LEU A 68 -6.10 -10.13 5.11
CA LEU A 68 -7.01 -10.99 4.33
C LEU A 68 -7.93 -11.81 5.25
N THR A 69 -7.36 -12.50 6.24
CA THR A 69 -8.15 -13.36 7.14
C THR A 69 -9.04 -12.60 8.13
N SER A 70 -8.67 -11.36 8.45
CA SER A 70 -9.43 -10.55 9.43
C SER A 70 -10.52 -9.72 8.77
N THR A 71 -10.35 -9.36 7.50
CA THR A 71 -11.29 -8.49 6.76
C THR A 71 -12.28 -9.28 5.91
N ILE A 72 -11.85 -10.41 5.32
CA ILE A 72 -12.67 -11.16 4.35
C ILE A 72 -13.29 -12.40 5.04
N PRO A 73 -14.62 -12.44 5.24
CA PRO A 73 -15.28 -13.58 5.87
C PRO A 73 -15.06 -14.89 5.10
N GLY A 74 -14.67 -15.96 5.81
CA GLY A 74 -14.49 -17.29 5.22
C GLY A 74 -13.19 -17.48 4.42
N PHE A 75 -12.29 -16.49 4.42
CA PHE A 75 -11.01 -16.58 3.72
C PHE A 75 -10.03 -17.50 4.47
N SER A 76 -9.73 -18.66 3.90
CA SER A 76 -8.95 -19.71 4.60
C SER A 76 -7.44 -19.48 4.54
N SER A 77 -6.70 -19.98 5.55
CA SER A 77 -5.23 -19.93 5.57
C SER A 77 -4.57 -20.62 4.37
N ARG A 78 -5.23 -21.66 3.81
CA ARG A 78 -4.77 -22.31 2.58
C ARG A 78 -4.84 -21.35 1.40
N MET A 79 -5.98 -20.69 1.19
CA MET A 79 -6.14 -19.71 0.11
C MET A 79 -5.10 -18.60 0.24
N VAL A 80 -4.91 -18.03 1.44
CA VAL A 80 -3.95 -16.95 1.73
C VAL A 80 -2.54 -17.24 1.21
N ARG A 81 -2.07 -18.49 1.39
CA ARG A 81 -0.74 -18.89 0.92
C ARG A 81 -0.66 -18.88 -0.61
N GLU A 82 -1.62 -19.53 -1.25
CA GLU A 82 -1.70 -19.59 -2.73
C GLU A 82 -1.76 -18.16 -3.31
N PHE A 83 -2.58 -17.29 -2.74
CA PHE A 83 -2.74 -15.91 -3.19
C PHE A 83 -1.45 -15.11 -3.23
N GLN A 84 -0.67 -15.19 -2.15
CA GLN A 84 0.58 -14.45 -2.03
C GLN A 84 1.63 -14.96 -3.02
N GLU A 85 1.59 -16.25 -3.39
CA GLU A 85 2.52 -16.85 -4.33
C GLU A 85 2.31 -16.38 -5.78
N TYR A 86 1.08 -16.03 -6.14
CA TYR A 86 0.74 -15.53 -7.49
C TYR A 86 1.01 -14.04 -7.72
N ARG A 87 1.50 -13.30 -6.72
CA ARG A 87 1.82 -11.88 -6.90
C ARG A 87 2.95 -11.67 -7.92
N PRO A 88 2.92 -10.59 -8.72
CA PRO A 88 1.87 -9.57 -8.75
C PRO A 88 0.64 -9.99 -9.58
N TYR A 89 -0.54 -9.58 -9.11
CA TYR A 89 -1.75 -9.55 -9.92
C TYR A 89 -1.73 -8.31 -10.80
N ILE A 90 -1.98 -8.50 -12.09
CA ILE A 90 -2.08 -7.42 -13.09
C ILE A 90 -3.51 -7.22 -13.59
N SER A 91 -4.41 -8.15 -13.26
CA SER A 91 -5.81 -8.10 -13.69
C SER A 91 -6.74 -8.68 -12.64
N ILE A 92 -7.88 -8.04 -12.42
CA ILE A 92 -8.93 -8.57 -11.56
C ILE A 92 -9.52 -9.88 -12.10
N GLN A 93 -9.43 -10.13 -13.41
CA GLN A 93 -9.85 -11.41 -14.01
C GLN A 93 -8.94 -12.57 -13.59
N GLN A 94 -7.65 -12.31 -13.34
CA GLN A 94 -6.75 -13.31 -12.78
C GLN A 94 -7.22 -13.71 -11.38
N PHE A 95 -7.55 -12.74 -10.53
CA PHE A 95 -8.12 -12.98 -9.20
C PHE A 95 -9.38 -13.87 -9.28
N ARG A 96 -10.36 -13.49 -10.13
CA ARG A 96 -11.61 -14.25 -10.31
C ARG A 96 -11.35 -15.70 -10.71
N ARG A 97 -10.45 -15.92 -11.68
CA ARG A 97 -10.10 -17.26 -12.17
C ARG A 97 -9.41 -18.12 -11.11
N GLU A 98 -8.48 -17.55 -10.35
CA GLU A 98 -7.76 -18.31 -9.33
C GLU A 98 -8.67 -18.67 -8.15
N ILE A 99 -9.55 -17.76 -7.73
CA ILE A 99 -10.51 -18.04 -6.64
C ILE A 99 -11.64 -18.95 -7.03
N GLY A 100 -12.15 -18.83 -8.27
CA GLY A 100 -13.21 -19.71 -8.77
C GLY A 100 -12.83 -21.20 -8.79
N LYS A 101 -11.56 -21.56 -8.58
CA LYS A 101 -11.13 -22.95 -8.37
C LYS A 101 -11.52 -23.51 -6.99
N TYR A 102 -11.81 -22.64 -6.02
CA TYR A 102 -12.01 -23.01 -4.62
C TYR A 102 -13.41 -22.68 -4.08
N VAL A 103 -14.10 -21.73 -4.69
CA VAL A 103 -15.41 -21.24 -4.26
C VAL A 103 -16.30 -20.95 -5.47
N ASP A 104 -17.60 -20.76 -5.22
CA ASP A 104 -18.56 -20.40 -6.27
C ASP A 104 -18.46 -18.92 -6.69
N ASP A 105 -19.11 -18.59 -7.82
CA ASP A 105 -19.08 -17.23 -8.40
C ASP A 105 -19.66 -16.18 -7.46
N ALA A 106 -20.65 -16.54 -6.63
CA ALA A 106 -21.24 -15.62 -5.65
C ALA A 106 -20.21 -15.27 -4.56
N THR A 107 -19.43 -16.24 -4.12
CA THR A 107 -18.35 -16.03 -3.15
C THR A 107 -17.20 -15.23 -3.77
N VAL A 108 -16.83 -15.49 -5.04
CA VAL A 108 -15.86 -14.65 -5.78
C VAL A 108 -16.30 -13.19 -5.77
N ALA A 109 -17.55 -12.92 -6.16
CA ALA A 109 -18.10 -11.56 -6.21
C ALA A 109 -18.14 -10.90 -4.82
N GLY A 110 -18.43 -11.68 -3.77
CA GLY A 110 -18.34 -11.22 -2.39
C GLY A 110 -16.93 -10.82 -1.97
N TYR A 111 -15.91 -11.61 -2.34
CA TYR A 111 -14.52 -11.28 -2.03
C TYR A 111 -14.02 -10.05 -2.79
N GLU A 112 -14.46 -9.85 -4.04
CA GLU A 112 -14.11 -8.69 -4.87
C GLU A 112 -14.58 -7.35 -4.29
N GLN A 113 -15.53 -7.36 -3.36
CA GLN A 113 -15.92 -6.15 -2.61
C GLN A 113 -14.81 -5.67 -1.66
N TYR A 114 -13.91 -6.55 -1.23
CA TYR A 114 -12.88 -6.24 -0.23
C TYR A 114 -11.51 -6.00 -0.82
N VAL A 115 -11.28 -6.36 -2.08
CA VAL A 115 -9.96 -6.35 -2.70
C VAL A 115 -9.94 -5.62 -4.02
N TYR A 116 -8.77 -5.16 -4.43
CA TYR A 116 -8.56 -4.61 -5.76
C TYR A 116 -7.18 -4.97 -6.29
N VAL A 117 -7.05 -4.95 -7.62
CA VAL A 117 -5.77 -4.94 -8.32
C VAL A 117 -5.43 -3.48 -8.67
N PRO A 118 -4.23 -2.98 -8.33
CA PRO A 118 -3.80 -1.64 -8.73
C PRO A 118 -3.91 -1.42 -10.23
N VAL A 119 -4.47 -0.27 -10.60
CA VAL A 119 -4.68 0.09 -12.00
C VAL A 119 -3.41 0.73 -12.54
N ASP A 120 -2.71 0.02 -13.41
CA ASP A 120 -1.80 0.63 -14.37
C ASP A 120 -2.61 1.33 -15.46
N VAL A 121 -2.48 2.65 -15.59
CA VAL A 121 -3.31 3.48 -16.49
C VAL A 121 -3.11 3.15 -17.97
N ASN A 122 -1.98 2.54 -18.34
CA ASN A 122 -1.62 2.23 -19.72
C ASN A 122 -1.73 0.74 -20.05
N GLU A 123 -1.61 -0.14 -19.06
CA GLU A 123 -1.56 -1.59 -19.30
C GLU A 123 -2.78 -2.37 -18.79
N SER A 124 -3.54 -1.83 -17.82
CA SER A 124 -4.66 -2.58 -17.20
C SER A 124 -5.74 -2.95 -18.22
N ASP A 125 -6.36 -4.11 -18.04
CA ASP A 125 -7.51 -4.50 -18.86
C ASP A 125 -8.80 -3.74 -18.47
N ALA A 126 -9.84 -3.84 -19.31
CA ALA A 126 -11.11 -3.15 -19.09
C ALA A 126 -11.78 -3.54 -17.76
N ALA A 127 -11.73 -4.81 -17.38
CA ALA A 127 -12.32 -5.28 -16.13
C ALA A 127 -11.61 -4.69 -14.90
N THR A 128 -10.30 -4.49 -15.01
CA THR A 128 -9.46 -3.90 -13.96
C THR A 128 -9.71 -2.40 -13.85
N LEU A 129 -9.96 -1.72 -14.98
CA LEU A 129 -10.42 -0.32 -14.98
C LEU A 129 -11.80 -0.15 -14.34
N GLN A 130 -12.72 -1.10 -14.53
CA GLN A 130 -14.05 -1.08 -13.91
C GLN A 130 -14.05 -1.26 -12.38
N GLN A 131 -12.89 -1.49 -11.77
CA GLN A 131 -12.77 -1.39 -10.31
C GLN A 131 -12.85 0.06 -9.81
N LEU A 132 -12.57 1.02 -10.70
CA LEU A 132 -12.65 2.45 -10.39
C LEU A 132 -14.12 2.85 -10.21
N PRO A 133 -14.47 3.60 -9.15
CA PRO A 133 -15.83 4.11 -8.96
C PRO A 133 -16.32 4.86 -10.20
N GLY A 134 -17.57 4.61 -10.60
CA GLY A 134 -18.20 5.26 -11.75
C GLY A 134 -17.75 4.75 -13.14
N VAL A 135 -16.74 3.86 -13.23
CA VAL A 135 -16.26 3.34 -14.52
C VAL A 135 -17.04 2.10 -14.93
N ASP A 136 -17.87 2.24 -15.97
CA ASP A 136 -18.54 1.12 -16.65
C ASP A 136 -17.75 0.63 -17.87
N ASP A 137 -18.30 -0.35 -18.62
CA ASP A 137 -17.68 -0.89 -19.83
C ASP A 137 -17.38 0.18 -20.90
N ALA A 138 -18.27 1.15 -21.07
CA ALA A 138 -18.13 2.19 -22.09
C ALA A 138 -17.02 3.17 -21.71
N ILE A 139 -17.00 3.61 -20.46
CA ILE A 139 -15.96 4.49 -19.91
C ILE A 139 -14.60 3.78 -19.94
N ALA A 140 -14.54 2.51 -19.53
CA ALA A 140 -13.30 1.72 -19.59
C ALA A 140 -12.74 1.63 -21.02
N ALA A 141 -13.60 1.40 -22.01
CA ALA A 141 -13.19 1.37 -23.42
C ALA A 141 -12.67 2.73 -23.91
N GLU A 142 -13.31 3.84 -23.51
CA GLU A 142 -12.87 5.18 -23.84
C GLU A 142 -11.50 5.52 -23.23
N LEU A 143 -11.28 5.14 -21.97
CA LEU A 143 -9.99 5.30 -21.31
C LEU A 143 -8.88 4.46 -21.99
N ILE A 144 -9.19 3.24 -22.42
CA ILE A 144 -8.23 2.41 -23.18
C ILE A 144 -7.89 3.07 -24.52
N ALA A 145 -8.87 3.64 -25.21
CA ALA A 145 -8.65 4.33 -26.48
C ALA A 145 -7.81 5.62 -26.33
N GLY A 146 -7.84 6.24 -25.15
CA GLY A 146 -7.07 7.44 -24.83
C GLY A 146 -5.60 7.20 -24.47
N ARG A 147 -5.14 5.93 -24.41
CA ARG A 147 -3.75 5.60 -24.06
C ARG A 147 -2.76 5.99 -25.17
N PRO A 148 -1.49 6.31 -24.82
CA PRO A 148 -0.94 6.33 -23.46
C PRO A 148 -1.20 7.65 -22.72
N TYR A 149 -1.28 7.57 -21.40
CA TYR A 149 -1.28 8.69 -20.47
C TYR A 149 0.12 8.96 -19.95
N ASP A 150 0.53 10.23 -19.96
CA ASP A 150 1.85 10.68 -19.48
C ASP A 150 2.02 10.55 -17.96
N SER A 151 0.93 10.64 -17.20
CA SER A 151 0.93 10.49 -15.74
C SER A 151 -0.44 10.05 -15.22
N ASN A 152 -0.49 9.66 -13.94
CA ASN A 152 -1.73 9.38 -13.23
C ASN A 152 -2.66 10.61 -13.19
N GLU A 153 -2.11 11.81 -13.06
CA GLU A 153 -2.88 13.06 -13.13
C GLU A 153 -3.50 13.28 -14.52
N ALA A 154 -2.78 12.94 -15.59
CA ALA A 154 -3.31 13.02 -16.95
C ALA A 154 -4.47 12.03 -17.17
N PHE A 155 -4.34 10.81 -16.64
CA PHE A 155 -5.43 9.84 -16.62
C PHE A 155 -6.64 10.34 -15.83
N LEU A 156 -6.44 10.85 -14.61
CA LEU A 156 -7.52 11.38 -13.76
C LEU A 156 -8.22 12.59 -14.39
N ALA A 157 -7.49 13.44 -15.13
CA ALA A 157 -8.07 14.54 -15.88
C ALA A 157 -8.97 14.08 -17.03
N GLN A 158 -8.64 12.95 -17.68
CA GLN A 158 -9.53 12.33 -18.66
C GLN A 158 -10.75 11.69 -17.98
N LEU A 159 -10.54 10.96 -16.89
CA LEU A 159 -11.62 10.33 -16.12
C LEU A 159 -12.63 11.36 -15.60
N ALA A 160 -12.17 12.55 -15.19
CA ALA A 160 -13.02 13.65 -14.71
C ALA A 160 -14.02 14.19 -15.74
N GLN A 161 -13.86 13.87 -17.03
CA GLN A 161 -14.82 14.20 -18.08
C GLN A 161 -15.97 13.18 -18.17
N LEU A 162 -15.81 12.01 -17.54
CA LEU A 162 -16.67 10.84 -17.72
C LEU A 162 -17.45 10.45 -16.46
N VAL A 163 -16.91 10.76 -15.27
CA VAL A 163 -17.50 10.40 -13.97
C VAL A 163 -17.62 11.60 -13.02
N THR A 164 -18.18 11.40 -11.83
CA THR A 164 -18.34 12.47 -10.84
C THR A 164 -17.00 12.87 -10.20
N ALA A 165 -16.90 14.08 -9.63
CA ALA A 165 -15.69 14.51 -8.93
C ALA A 165 -15.33 13.63 -7.72
N ASP A 166 -16.34 13.11 -7.01
CA ASP A 166 -16.14 12.18 -5.89
C ASP A 166 -15.56 10.85 -6.37
N ASP A 167 -16.03 10.35 -7.53
CA ASP A 167 -15.50 9.13 -8.14
C ASP A 167 -14.04 9.29 -8.57
N VAL A 168 -13.68 10.44 -9.17
CA VAL A 168 -12.27 10.76 -9.52
C VAL A 168 -11.39 10.79 -8.27
N ALA A 169 -11.85 11.45 -7.21
CA ALA A 169 -11.11 11.55 -5.95
C ALA A 169 -10.87 10.16 -5.33
N ALA A 170 -11.87 9.27 -5.40
CA ALA A 170 -11.73 7.89 -4.94
C ALA A 170 -10.83 7.04 -5.87
N ALA A 171 -10.92 7.24 -7.19
CA ALA A 171 -10.15 6.49 -8.19
C ALA A 171 -8.63 6.63 -8.01
N ALA A 172 -8.15 7.79 -7.52
CA ALA A 172 -6.74 8.02 -7.24
C ALA A 172 -6.13 6.97 -6.30
N GLY A 173 -6.90 6.45 -5.33
CA GLY A 173 -6.45 5.41 -4.40
C GLY A 173 -6.33 4.00 -5.00
N TYR A 174 -6.77 3.81 -6.25
CA TYR A 174 -6.67 2.53 -6.96
C TYR A 174 -5.49 2.46 -7.93
N LEU A 175 -4.88 3.61 -8.27
CA LEU A 175 -3.86 3.67 -9.30
C LEU A 175 -2.53 3.08 -8.82
N GLN A 176 -1.85 2.37 -9.72
CA GLN A 176 -0.45 2.03 -9.53
C GLN A 176 0.39 3.31 -9.64
N ALA A 177 1.50 3.38 -8.90
CA ALA A 177 2.49 4.43 -9.13
C ALA A 177 3.06 4.30 -10.55
N GLN A 178 3.17 5.43 -11.25
CA GLN A 178 3.67 5.54 -12.61
C GLN A 178 5.06 6.18 -12.63
#